data_AF-A0A2R6JP34-F1
#
_entry.id   AF-A0A2R6JP34-F1
#
_cell.length_a   1.000
_cell.length_b   1.000
_cell.length_c   1.000
_cell.angle_alpha   90.00
_cell.angle_beta   90.00
_cell.angle_gamma   90.00
#
_symmetry.space_group_name_H-M   'P 1'
#
loop_
_entity.id
_entity.type
_entity.pdbx_description
1 polymer ?
#
loop_
_entity_poly.entity_id
_entity_poly.type
_entity_poly.pdbx_seq_one_letter_code
_entity_poly.pdbx_strand_id
1 'polypeptide(L)' 'MRIRKVRELGSSDQPSAGITLPKGDLREDGVIDDRGCLEEQYAKIEKTGDGEYRVRLIDF' A
#
# COMPACT_ATOMS: atom_id res chain seq x y z
N MET A 1 9.88 -14.74 -2.83
CA MET A 1 9.69 -13.28 -2.96
C MET A 1 8.65 -13.01 -4.03
N ARG A 2 7.58 -12.27 -3.73
CA ARG A 2 6.57 -11.89 -4.74
C ARG A 2 6.96 -10.53 -5.32
N ILE A 3 7.21 -10.45 -6.63
CA ILE A 3 7.49 -9.17 -7.32
C ILE A 3 6.17 -8.45 -7.52
N ARG A 4 6.12 -7.16 -7.17
CA ARG A 4 4.97 -6.27 -7.36
C ARG A 4 5.36 -5.10 -8.23
N LYS A 5 4.43 -4.62 -9.05
CA LYS A 5 4.66 -3.47 -9.92
C LYS A 5 4.62 -2.19 -9.10
N VAL A 6 5.66 -1.37 -9.20
CA VAL A 6 5.63 0.04 -8.80
C VAL A 6 5.00 0.82 -9.95
N ARG A 7 4.07 1.73 -9.63
CA ARG A 7 3.42 2.61 -10.61
C ARG A 7 3.58 4.04 -10.16
N GLU A 8 3.80 4.92 -11.13
CA GLU A 8 3.67 6.35 -10.91
C GLU A 8 2.22 6.67 -10.54
N LEU A 9 2.06 7.48 -9.50
CA LEU A 9 0.81 7.97 -8.96
C LEU A 9 0.89 9.48 -8.81
N GLY A 10 -0.23 10.18 -8.88
CA GLY A 10 -0.27 11.64 -8.72
C GLY A 10 0.00 12.41 -10.02
N SER A 11 0.15 13.72 -9.86
CA SER A 11 0.30 14.69 -10.96
C SER A 11 1.74 15.21 -11.00
N SER A 12 2.11 15.94 -12.06
CA SER A 12 3.43 16.59 -12.17
C SER A 12 3.82 17.42 -10.95
N ASP A 13 2.83 18.06 -10.32
CA ASP A 13 3.03 18.98 -9.20
C ASP A 13 3.11 18.26 -7.85
N GLN A 14 2.70 16.98 -7.80
CA GLN A 14 2.80 16.10 -6.63
C GLN A 14 3.14 14.68 -7.11
N PRO A 15 4.38 14.47 -7.58
CA PRO A 15 4.78 13.18 -8.12
C PRO A 15 4.87 12.17 -6.97
N SER A 16 4.22 11.02 -7.14
CA SER A 16 4.27 9.93 -6.19
C SER A 16 4.38 8.59 -6.91
N ALA A 17 4.62 7.52 -6.17
CA ALA A 17 4.60 6.17 -6.69
C ALA A 17 3.94 5.24 -5.68
N GLY A 18 3.27 4.20 -6.17
CA GLY A 18 2.61 3.20 -5.34
C GLY A 18 2.93 1.78 -5.78
N ILE A 19 2.78 0.85 -4.84
CA ILE A 19 2.93 -0.59 -5.06
C ILE A 19 1.54 -1.20 -5.12
N THR A 20 1.26 -2.02 -6.14
CA THR A 20 -0.02 -2.74 -6.24
C THR A 20 0.01 -4.05 -5.47
N LEU A 21 -0.97 -4.28 -4.59
CA LEU A 21 -1.20 -5.56 -3.92
C LEU A 21 -2.48 -6.24 -4.45
N PRO A 22 -2.53 -7.58 -4.55
CA PRO A 22 -3.76 -8.29 -4.91
C PRO A 22 -4.88 -8.02 -3.89
N LYS A 23 -6.12 -7.84 -4.39
CA LYS A 23 -7.30 -7.69 -3.52
C LYS A 23 -7.53 -8.90 -2.59
N GLY A 24 -7.08 -10.10 -2.97
CA GLY A 24 -7.13 -11.29 -2.11
C GLY A 24 -6.31 -11.09 -0.84
N ASP A 25 -5.00 -10.82 -1.00
CA ASP A 25 -4.07 -10.51 0.09
C ASP A 25 -4.64 -9.38 0.99
N LEU A 26 -5.12 -8.29 0.39
CA LEU A 26 -5.69 -7.16 1.15
C LEU A 26 -6.97 -7.50 1.92
N ARG A 27 -7.80 -8.43 1.43
CA ARG A 27 -9.01 -8.86 2.14
C ARG A 27 -8.67 -9.78 3.31
N GLU A 28 -7.70 -10.68 3.13
CA GLU A 28 -7.18 -11.53 4.22
C GLU A 28 -6.62 -10.68 5.37
N ASP A 29 -6.01 -9.54 5.04
CA ASP A 29 -5.48 -8.58 6.00
C ASP A 29 -6.53 -7.59 6.56
N GLY A 30 -7.80 -7.69 6.13
CA GLY A 30 -8.89 -6.82 6.57
C GLY A 30 -8.82 -5.37 6.06
N VAL A 31 -7.94 -5.09 5.08
CA VAL A 31 -7.75 -3.74 4.51
C VAL A 31 -8.94 -3.33 3.63
N ILE A 32 -9.55 -4.30 2.95
CA ILE A 32 -10.73 -4.09 2.12
C ILE A 32 -11.86 -5.01 2.59
N ASP A 33 -13.10 -4.55 2.42
CA ASP A 33 -14.27 -5.33 2.77
C ASP A 33 -14.54 -6.51 1.80
N ASP A 34 -15.59 -7.28 2.08
CA ASP A 34 -16.02 -8.40 1.23
C ASP A 34 -16.39 -7.97 -0.20
N ARG A 35 -16.84 -6.73 -0.37
CA ARG A 35 -17.17 -6.12 -1.66
C ARG A 35 -15.93 -5.60 -2.38
N GLY A 36 -14.78 -5.60 -1.72
CA GLY A 36 -13.51 -5.12 -2.23
C GLY A 36 -13.40 -3.61 -2.25
N CYS A 37 -14.16 -2.93 -1.38
CA CYS A 37 -14.09 -1.51 -1.07
C CYS A 37 -13.00 -1.25 -0.03
N LEU A 38 -12.18 -0.23 -0.28
CA LEU A 38 -11.19 0.26 0.67
C LEU A 38 -11.89 1.33 1.51
N GLU A 39 -12.07 1.06 2.79
CA GLU A 39 -12.45 2.10 3.76
C GLU A 39 -11.27 3.03 4.03
N GLU A 40 -11.48 4.10 4.79
CA GLU A 40 -10.39 4.97 5.22
C GLU A 40 -9.37 4.17 6.04
N GLN A 41 -8.12 4.15 5.59
CA GLN A 41 -7.04 3.35 6.18
C GLN A 41 -5.76 4.17 6.23
N TYR A 42 -5.01 4.04 7.31
CA TYR A 42 -3.73 4.71 7.50
C TYR A 42 -2.61 3.68 7.60
N ALA A 43 -1.45 4.03 7.05
CA ALA A 43 -0.26 3.20 7.14
C ALA A 43 0.95 4.04 7.55
N LYS A 44 1.71 3.52 8.50
CA LYS A 44 3.05 4.02 8.81
C LYS A 44 4.05 3.38 7.84
N ILE A 45 4.89 4.22 7.23
CA ILE A 45 5.97 3.79 6.34
C ILE A 45 7.31 4.14 7.01
N GLU A 46 8.17 3.14 7.16
CA GLU A 46 9.50 3.28 7.75
C GLU A 46 10.55 2.78 6.76
N LYS A 47 11.53 3.61 6.40
CA LYS A 47 12.68 3.17 5.59
C LYS A 47 13.64 2.40 6.49
N THR A 48 13.94 1.15 6.15
CA THR A 48 14.77 0.27 6.98
C THR A 48 16.22 0.17 6.52
N GLY A 49 16.54 0.58 5.29
CA GLY A 49 17.88 0.54 4.68
C GLY A 49 17.83 0.07 3.22
N ASP A 50 18.85 0.33 2.39
CA ASP A 50 19.02 -0.26 1.03
C ASP A 50 17.78 -0.35 0.11
N GLY A 51 16.89 0.66 0.16
CA GLY A 51 15.66 0.65 -0.64
C GLY A 51 14.54 -0.25 -0.09
N GLU A 52 14.73 -0.81 1.11
CA GLU A 52 13.71 -1.52 1.87
C GLU A 52 12.85 -0.55 2.69
N TYR A 53 11.56 -0.86 2.69
CA TYR A 53 10.55 -0.15 3.44
C TYR A 53 9.71 -1.15 4.22
N ARG A 54 9.43 -0.83 5.48
CA ARG A 54 8.44 -1.51 6.30
C ARG A 54 7.15 -0.70 6.30
N VAL A 55 6.06 -1.34 5.91
CA VAL A 55 4.72 -0.75 5.93
C VAL A 55 3.91 -1.45 7.01
N ARG A 56 3.19 -0.69 7.83
CA ARG A 56 2.30 -1.20 8.87
C ARG A 56 1.02 -0.38 8.89
N LEU A 57 -0.13 -1.06 8.86
CA LEU A 57 -1.44 -0.43 9.05
C LEU A 57 -1.56 0.08 10.50
N ILE A 58 -2.19 1.24 10.66
CA ILE A 58 -2.43 1.87 11.96
C ILE A 58 -3.86 2.41 12.00
N ASP A 59 -4.43 2.43 13.21
CA ASP A 59 -5.66 3.17 13.48
C ASP A 59 -5.28 4.61 13.84
N PHE A 60 -6.04 5.60 13.34
CA PHE A 60 -5.80 7.03 13.60
C PHE A 60 -7.07 7.71 14.09
#